data_AF-A0A7X6K858-F1
#
_entry.id   AF-A0A7X6K858-F1
#
_cell.length_a   1.000
_cell.length_b   1.000
_cell.length_c   1.000
_cell.angle_alpha   90.00
_cell.angle_beta   90.00
_cell.angle_gamma   90.00
#
_symmetry.space_group_name_H-M   'P 1'
#
loop_
_entity.id
_entity.type
_entity.pdbx_description
1 polymer ?
#
loop_
_entity_poly.entity_id
_entity_poly.type
_entity_poly.pdbx_seq_one_letter_code
_entity_poly.pdbx_strand_id
1 'polypeptide(L)'
;MSTVFKGLTRPALIRGLGVPLYPFLGMCVICVLLGVWIHEAMYALILPGWYAIKRVTKIDERFFDLLYLRMQIKGNPLANKRFNAVHYAGSSYDAVDISKVDNFMKLKDQSSLEELIPYSSHITDNLIVTRNHDLLATWQIDGAYFECVDEADLALLTDQLNTLIRSFDGKPVTFYTHRIRVRKEVRPVFDSKIPFVNRVMNDYYESLSAAEYFENKLYLTV
;
A
#
# COMPACT_ATOMS: atom_id res chain seq x y z
N MET A 1 4.72 -24.28 9.96
CA MET A 1 3.62 -23.43 9.47
C MET A 1 4.25 -22.26 8.74
N SER A 2 4.28 -22.28 7.41
CA SER A 2 4.69 -21.09 6.65
C SER A 2 3.67 -19.99 6.93
N THR A 3 4.12 -18.89 7.51
CA THR A 3 3.29 -17.70 7.65
C THR A 3 3.13 -17.12 6.25
N VAL A 4 2.01 -17.45 5.60
CA VAL A 4 1.57 -16.74 4.39
C VAL A 4 1.41 -15.29 4.80
N PHE A 5 2.37 -14.45 4.41
CA PHE A 5 2.30 -13.03 4.71
C PHE A 5 1.07 -12.45 4.00
N LYS A 6 0.18 -11.93 4.84
CA LYS A 6 -1.20 -11.52 4.58
C LYS A 6 -1.26 -10.19 3.79
N GLY A 7 -0.37 -10.00 2.82
CA GLY A 7 -0.21 -8.76 2.07
C GLY A 7 -1.34 -8.47 1.08
N LEU A 8 -2.19 -9.46 0.78
CA LEU A 8 -3.19 -9.42 -0.29
C LEU A 8 -4.59 -9.86 0.10
N THR A 9 -4.82 -10.25 1.35
CA THR A 9 -6.20 -10.51 1.77
C THR A 9 -6.87 -9.17 2.02
N ARG A 10 -8.05 -8.95 1.44
CA ARG A 10 -9.00 -7.95 1.96
C ARG A 10 -8.96 -8.02 3.49
N PRO A 11 -8.96 -6.87 4.20
CA PRO A 11 -8.88 -6.89 5.65
C PRO A 11 -9.95 -7.84 6.19
N ALA A 12 -9.63 -8.61 7.21
CA ALA A 12 -10.52 -9.66 7.69
C ALA A 12 -11.85 -9.04 8.14
N LEU A 13 -12.88 -9.14 7.29
CA LEU A 13 -14.22 -8.65 7.55
C LEU A 13 -15.00 -9.71 8.32
N ILE A 14 -15.70 -9.30 9.35
CA ILE A 14 -16.59 -10.20 10.09
C ILE A 14 -17.77 -10.57 9.18
N ARG A 15 -17.92 -11.87 8.92
CA ARG A 15 -19.01 -12.42 8.09
C ARG A 15 -20.36 -11.97 8.66
N GLY A 16 -21.19 -11.31 7.83
CA GLY A 16 -22.51 -10.79 8.20
C GLY A 16 -22.53 -9.31 8.61
N LEU A 17 -21.49 -8.80 9.30
CA LEU A 17 -21.44 -7.40 9.73
C LEU A 17 -20.80 -6.49 8.66
N GLY A 18 -19.86 -7.02 7.86
CA GLY A 18 -19.18 -6.26 6.80
C GLY A 18 -18.21 -5.21 7.33
N VAL A 19 -17.62 -5.45 8.49
CA VAL A 19 -16.75 -4.51 9.21
C VAL A 19 -15.41 -5.20 9.53
N PRO A 20 -14.27 -4.48 9.45
CA PRO A 20 -12.95 -5.02 9.81
C PRO A 20 -12.87 -5.41 11.29
N LEU A 21 -12.31 -6.58 11.56
CA LEU A 21 -12.28 -7.20 12.89
C LEU A 21 -11.60 -6.32 13.96
N TYR A 22 -10.37 -5.88 13.72
CA TYR A 22 -9.58 -5.14 14.71
C TYR A 22 -10.21 -3.81 15.15
N PRO A 23 -10.61 -2.89 14.25
CA PRO A 23 -11.23 -1.63 14.67
C PRO A 23 -12.60 -1.83 15.32
N PHE A 24 -13.38 -2.84 14.90
CA PHE A 24 -14.64 -3.18 15.56
C PHE A 24 -14.41 -3.67 16.99
N LEU A 25 -13.46 -4.58 17.19
CA LEU A 25 -13.12 -5.10 18.51
C LEU A 25 -12.60 -3.97 19.43
N GLY A 26 -11.72 -3.11 18.92
CA GLY A 26 -11.24 -1.94 19.67
C GLY A 26 -12.37 -1.01 20.09
N MET A 27 -13.33 -0.74 19.20
CA MET A 27 -14.52 0.05 19.50
C MET A 27 -15.39 -0.60 20.59
N CYS A 28 -15.62 -1.92 20.50
CA CYS A 28 -16.35 -2.66 21.53
C CYS A 28 -15.66 -2.59 22.90
N VAL A 29 -14.34 -2.78 22.96
CA VAL A 29 -13.57 -2.68 24.21
C VAL A 29 -13.69 -1.28 24.81
N ILE A 30 -13.59 -0.22 23.99
CA ILE A 30 -13.75 1.16 24.46
C ILE A 30 -15.17 1.39 25.01
N CYS A 31 -16.20 0.93 24.31
CA CYS A 31 -17.58 1.07 24.77
C CYS A 31 -17.81 0.31 26.09
N VAL A 32 -17.18 -0.86 26.27
CA VAL A 32 -17.26 -1.62 27.51
C VAL A 32 -16.58 -0.90 28.67
N LEU A 33 -15.36 -0.38 28.45
CA LEU A 33 -14.65 0.39 29.46
C LEU A 33 -15.44 1.63 29.90
N LEU A 34 -16.04 2.37 28.94
CA LEU A 34 -16.92 3.50 29.23
C LEU A 34 -18.19 3.07 29.99
N GLY A 35 -18.75 1.91 29.64
CA GLY A 35 -19.89 1.33 30.33
C GLY A 35 -19.62 1.04 31.80
N VAL A 36 -18.45 0.47 32.08
CA VAL A 36 -18.01 0.13 33.45
C VAL A 36 -17.68 1.38 34.26
N TRP A 37 -17.03 2.39 33.65
CA TRP A 37 -16.54 3.56 34.37
C TRP A 37 -17.55 4.70 34.51
N ILE A 38 -18.47 4.84 33.56
CA ILE A 38 -19.38 6.00 33.49
C ILE A 38 -20.82 5.57 33.76
N HIS A 39 -21.40 4.79 32.85
CA HIS A 39 -22.82 4.40 32.90
C HIS A 39 -23.11 3.28 31.89
N GLU A 40 -23.99 2.34 32.23
CA GLU A 40 -24.37 1.21 31.36
C GLU A 40 -24.94 1.65 30.00
N ALA A 41 -25.54 2.84 29.94
CA ALA A 41 -26.03 3.42 28.68
C ALA A 41 -24.93 3.55 27.60
N MET A 42 -23.64 3.58 27.97
CA MET A 42 -22.54 3.64 27.02
C MET A 42 -22.41 2.39 26.15
N TYR A 43 -22.97 1.24 26.56
CA TYR A 43 -23.02 0.05 25.69
C TYR A 43 -23.85 0.30 24.42
N ALA A 44 -24.82 1.23 24.46
CA ALA A 44 -25.61 1.61 23.29
C ALA A 44 -24.76 2.26 22.18
N LEU A 45 -23.56 2.77 22.49
CA LEU A 45 -22.62 3.34 21.50
C LEU A 45 -22.06 2.32 20.52
N ILE A 46 -22.19 1.02 20.81
CA ILE A 46 -21.75 -0.04 19.90
C ILE A 46 -22.52 0.01 18.57
N LEU A 47 -23.81 0.35 18.60
CA LEU A 47 -24.66 0.45 17.40
C LEU A 47 -24.26 1.61 16.47
N PRO A 48 -24.17 2.88 16.93
CA PRO A 48 -23.69 3.97 16.10
C PRO A 48 -22.21 3.79 15.73
N GLY A 49 -21.38 3.22 16.61
CA GLY A 49 -19.99 2.89 16.32
C GLY A 49 -19.87 1.89 15.16
N TRP A 50 -20.63 0.80 15.19
CA TRP A 50 -20.72 -0.16 14.08
C TRP A 50 -21.14 0.51 12.77
N TYR A 51 -22.20 1.33 12.80
CA TYR A 51 -22.69 2.02 11.61
C TYR A 51 -21.64 2.96 11.02
N ALA A 52 -20.93 3.71 11.88
CA ALA A 52 -19.85 4.61 11.46
C ALA A 52 -18.70 3.85 10.79
N ILE A 53 -18.20 2.78 11.41
CA ILE A 53 -17.11 1.97 10.84
C ILE A 53 -17.57 1.37 9.50
N LYS A 54 -18.79 0.83 9.42
CA LYS A 54 -19.36 0.28 8.19
C LYS A 54 -19.46 1.31 7.05
N ARG A 55 -19.84 2.55 7.36
CA ARG A 55 -19.91 3.64 6.36
C ARG A 55 -18.53 3.99 5.81
N VAL A 56 -17.52 4.06 6.68
CA VAL A 56 -16.14 4.35 6.29
C VAL A 56 -15.55 3.22 5.45
N THR A 57 -15.72 1.96 5.89
CA THR A 57 -15.24 0.78 5.15
C THR A 57 -15.92 0.62 3.77
N LYS A 58 -17.14 1.15 3.59
CA LYS A 58 -17.81 1.13 2.27
C LYS A 58 -17.14 2.09 1.27
N ILE A 59 -16.51 3.16 1.73
CA ILE A 59 -15.77 4.10 0.86
C ILE A 59 -14.43 3.45 0.47
N ASP A 60 -13.69 2.95 1.46
CA ASP A 60 -12.44 2.23 1.26
C ASP A 60 -12.32 1.11 2.30
N GLU A 61 -12.22 -0.13 1.81
CA GLU A 61 -12.09 -1.32 2.66
C GLU A 61 -10.84 -1.25 3.55
N ARG A 62 -9.76 -0.61 3.07
CA ARG A 62 -8.45 -0.52 3.75
C ARG A 62 -8.26 0.76 4.54
N PHE A 63 -9.31 1.56 4.73
CA PHE A 63 -9.21 2.86 5.40
C PHE A 63 -8.47 2.80 6.75
N PHE A 64 -8.81 1.82 7.60
CA PHE A 64 -8.19 1.67 8.93
C PHE A 64 -6.73 1.19 8.86
N ASP A 65 -6.40 0.36 7.88
CA ASP A 65 -5.01 -0.07 7.64
C ASP A 65 -4.17 1.13 7.18
N LEU A 66 -4.71 1.97 6.29
CA LEU A 66 -4.07 3.21 5.85
C LEU A 66 -3.94 4.22 6.99
N LEU A 67 -4.93 4.30 7.88
CA LEU A 67 -4.85 5.15 9.08
C LEU A 67 -3.76 4.65 10.03
N TYR A 68 -3.66 3.35 10.23
CA TYR A 68 -2.60 2.72 11.02
C TYR A 68 -1.22 2.97 10.40
N LEU A 69 -1.07 2.73 9.10
CA LEU A 69 0.15 3.04 8.36
C LEU A 69 0.52 4.53 8.50
N ARG A 70 -0.46 5.43 8.34
CA ARG A 70 -0.28 6.88 8.55
C ARG A 70 0.25 7.18 9.94
N MET A 71 -0.23 6.46 10.96
CA MET A 71 0.25 6.63 12.33
C MET A 71 1.69 6.16 12.50
N GLN A 72 2.06 5.03 11.88
CA GLN A 72 3.44 4.54 11.89
C GLN A 72 4.41 5.47 11.17
N ILE A 73 4.00 6.02 10.02
CA ILE A 73 4.85 6.91 9.21
C ILE A 73 4.80 8.39 9.63
N LYS A 74 4.17 8.73 10.76
CA LYS A 74 4.08 10.13 11.20
C LYS A 74 5.42 10.70 11.68
N GLY A 75 6.43 9.88 11.98
CA GLY A 75 7.73 10.34 12.47
C GLY A 75 7.65 11.13 13.78
N ASN A 76 8.73 11.83 14.14
CA ASN A 76 8.79 12.60 15.39
C ASN A 76 8.08 13.97 15.25
N PRO A 77 7.09 14.29 16.11
CA PRO A 77 6.36 15.55 16.03
C PRO A 77 7.23 16.81 16.20
N LEU A 78 8.31 16.75 16.98
CA LEU A 78 9.22 17.88 17.18
C LEU A 78 10.01 18.20 15.90
N ALA A 79 10.54 17.17 15.25
CA ALA A 79 11.22 17.30 13.97
C ALA A 79 10.25 17.81 12.89
N ASN A 80 9.03 17.26 12.85
CA ASN A 80 8.04 17.69 11.87
C ASN A 80 7.65 19.17 12.02
N LYS A 81 7.53 19.66 13.26
CA LYS A 81 7.26 21.08 13.52
C LYS A 81 8.43 21.97 13.04
N ARG A 82 9.67 21.49 13.15
CA ARG A 82 10.87 22.22 12.72
C ARG A 82 10.97 22.35 11.19
N PHE A 83 10.61 21.30 10.46
CA PHE A 83 10.73 21.23 8.99
C PHE A 83 9.40 21.47 8.25
N ASN A 84 8.30 21.66 8.98
CA ASN A 84 6.94 21.83 8.46
C ASN A 84 6.49 20.71 7.49
N ALA A 85 7.04 19.51 7.67
CA ALA A 85 6.79 18.33 6.85
C ALA A 85 7.10 17.08 7.67
N VAL A 86 6.58 15.92 7.24
CA VAL A 86 6.99 14.63 7.83
C VAL A 86 8.46 14.40 7.46
N HIS A 87 9.34 14.46 8.45
CA HIS A 87 10.77 14.43 8.23
C HIS A 87 11.40 13.13 8.73
N TYR A 88 12.28 12.56 7.90
CA TYR A 88 13.07 11.39 8.22
C TYR A 88 14.56 11.69 8.00
N ALA A 89 15.39 11.23 8.93
CA ALA A 89 16.84 11.23 8.76
C ALA A 89 17.27 10.01 7.95
N GLY A 90 18.27 10.17 7.09
CA GLY A 90 18.86 9.05 6.33
C GLY A 90 19.71 8.10 7.19
N SER A 91 20.07 8.51 8.40
CA SER A 91 20.93 7.78 9.32
C SER A 91 20.37 7.83 10.74
N SER A 92 20.59 6.75 11.49
CA SER A 92 20.38 6.74 12.93
C SER A 92 21.54 7.43 13.64
N TYR A 93 21.24 8.27 14.63
CA TYR A 93 22.24 8.94 15.46
C TYR A 93 22.03 8.57 16.92
N ASP A 94 23.07 8.04 17.57
CA ASP A 94 23.04 7.78 19.00
C ASP A 94 22.94 9.08 19.80
N ALA A 95 22.47 8.94 21.03
CA ALA A 95 22.46 10.03 21.99
C ALA A 95 23.90 10.40 22.38
N VAL A 96 24.53 11.27 21.60
CA VAL A 96 25.79 11.89 21.97
C VAL A 96 25.49 13.00 22.97
N ASP A 97 26.28 13.09 24.04
CA ASP A 97 26.19 14.23 24.97
C ASP A 97 26.78 15.47 24.29
N ILE A 98 25.91 16.19 23.58
CA ILE A 98 26.28 17.43 22.89
C ILE A 98 25.71 18.63 23.64
N SER A 99 25.94 18.72 24.95
CA SER A 99 25.53 19.85 25.79
C SER A 99 25.84 21.25 25.22
N LYS A 100 26.85 21.38 24.34
CA LYS A 100 27.22 22.64 23.65
C LYS A 100 26.47 22.92 22.33
N VAL A 101 25.85 21.92 21.70
CA VAL A 101 25.19 22.06 20.37
C VAL A 101 23.72 21.61 20.39
N ASP A 102 23.23 21.11 21.54
CA ASP A 102 21.88 20.57 21.73
C ASP A 102 20.75 21.57 21.41
N ASN A 103 21.04 22.89 21.49
CA ASN A 103 20.09 23.95 21.14
C ASN A 103 19.94 24.15 19.62
N PHE A 104 20.89 23.69 18.80
CA PHE A 104 20.91 23.95 17.37
C PHE A 104 20.72 22.69 16.52
N MET A 105 21.09 21.50 17.01
CA MET A 105 21.03 20.27 16.22
C MET A 105 20.70 19.03 17.07
N LYS A 106 19.40 18.78 17.28
CA LYS A 106 18.92 17.54 17.91
C LYS A 106 18.78 16.42 16.88
N LEU A 107 19.91 15.85 16.48
CA LEU A 107 19.98 14.75 15.50
C LEU A 107 19.24 13.50 15.99
N LYS A 108 19.25 13.23 17.30
CA LYS A 108 18.53 12.12 17.93
C LYS A 108 17.01 12.22 17.84
N ASP A 109 16.47 13.43 17.71
CA ASP A 109 15.02 13.65 17.69
C ASP A 109 14.44 13.37 16.30
N GLN A 110 15.26 13.01 15.31
CA GLN A 110 14.81 12.65 13.97
C GLN A 110 14.49 11.16 13.90
N SER A 111 13.35 10.82 13.30
CA SER A 111 13.03 9.42 13.01
C SER A 111 13.94 8.91 11.90
N SER A 112 14.63 7.79 12.13
CA SER A 112 15.49 7.19 11.12
C SER A 112 14.67 6.49 10.04
N LEU A 113 14.98 6.73 8.77
CA LEU A 113 14.43 6.00 7.64
C LEU A 113 14.84 4.52 7.67
N GLU A 114 15.96 4.23 8.30
CA GLU A 114 16.53 2.90 8.42
C GLU A 114 15.55 1.89 9.04
N GLU A 115 14.77 2.30 10.03
CA GLU A 115 13.77 1.44 10.69
C GLU A 115 12.61 1.06 9.77
N LEU A 116 12.34 1.89 8.76
CA LEU A 116 11.21 1.72 7.83
C LEU A 116 11.58 0.91 6.59
N ILE A 117 12.87 0.81 6.25
CA ILE A 117 13.33 0.09 5.06
C ILE A 117 13.61 -1.37 5.43
N PRO A 118 12.80 -2.34 4.94
CA PRO A 118 12.99 -3.75 5.26
C PRO A 118 14.14 -4.41 4.50
N TYR A 119 14.76 -3.71 3.54
CA TYR A 119 15.84 -4.23 2.69
C TYR A 119 17.22 -4.05 3.34
N SER A 120 18.12 -4.96 3.02
CA SER A 120 19.52 -4.96 3.48
C SER A 120 20.49 -4.71 2.33
N SER A 121 20.61 -5.66 1.40
CA SER A 121 21.61 -5.60 0.34
C SER A 121 21.17 -6.37 -0.91
N HIS A 122 21.84 -6.12 -2.04
CA HIS A 122 21.65 -6.88 -3.27
C HIS A 122 22.64 -8.06 -3.29
N ILE A 123 22.14 -9.28 -3.55
CA ILE A 123 23.01 -10.44 -3.84
C ILE A 123 23.40 -10.44 -5.32
N THR A 124 22.48 -10.02 -6.18
CA THR A 124 22.64 -9.95 -7.63
C THR A 124 21.84 -8.74 -8.12
N ASP A 125 22.03 -8.32 -9.36
CA ASP A 125 21.30 -7.20 -9.98
C ASP A 125 19.76 -7.33 -9.85
N ASN A 126 19.25 -8.56 -9.76
CA ASN A 126 17.80 -8.86 -9.70
C ASN A 126 17.31 -9.41 -8.34
N LEU A 127 18.19 -9.61 -7.35
CA LEU A 127 17.84 -10.26 -6.08
C LEU A 127 18.25 -9.39 -4.89
N ILE A 128 17.28 -9.09 -4.04
CA ILE A 128 17.44 -8.27 -2.84
C ILE A 128 17.23 -9.14 -1.61
N VAL A 129 18.04 -8.92 -0.57
CA VAL A 129 17.90 -9.56 0.74
C VAL A 129 17.19 -8.60 1.69
N THR A 130 16.21 -9.09 2.42
CA THR A 130 15.59 -8.35 3.53
C THR A 130 16.45 -8.43 4.79
N ARG A 131 16.21 -7.56 5.78
CA ARG A 131 16.85 -7.67 7.11
C ARG A 131 16.57 -9.00 7.81
N ASN A 132 15.45 -9.63 7.46
CA ASN A 132 15.04 -10.94 7.97
C ASN A 132 15.66 -12.10 7.19
N HIS A 133 16.60 -11.81 6.27
CA HIS A 133 17.30 -12.79 5.44
C HIS A 133 16.39 -13.51 4.42
N ASP A 134 15.26 -12.89 4.08
CA ASP A 134 14.42 -13.35 2.97
C ASP A 134 14.98 -12.85 1.64
N LEU A 135 14.84 -13.67 0.60
CA LEU A 135 15.19 -13.30 -0.77
C LEU A 135 13.96 -12.71 -1.45
N LEU A 136 14.16 -11.64 -2.19
CA LEU A 136 13.10 -10.92 -2.87
C LEU A 136 13.46 -10.67 -4.32
N ALA A 137 12.54 -11.03 -5.21
CA ALA A 137 12.61 -10.75 -6.64
C ALA A 137 11.29 -10.15 -7.12
N THR A 138 11.36 -9.08 -7.93
CA THR A 138 10.17 -8.40 -8.46
C THR A 138 10.18 -8.39 -9.98
N TRP A 139 9.07 -8.78 -10.59
CA TRP A 139 8.84 -8.74 -12.02
C TRP A 139 7.69 -7.79 -12.36
N GLN A 140 7.84 -7.00 -13.41
CA GLN A 140 6.71 -6.34 -14.05
C GLN A 140 5.98 -7.35 -14.93
N ILE A 141 4.66 -7.47 -14.77
CA ILE A 141 3.83 -8.38 -15.55
C ILE A 141 2.87 -7.55 -16.39
N ASP A 142 2.65 -7.98 -17.63
CA ASP A 142 1.60 -7.41 -18.47
C ASP A 142 0.24 -8.01 -18.10
N GLY A 143 -0.76 -7.13 -17.94
CA GLY A 143 -2.13 -7.54 -17.66
C GLY A 143 -2.94 -7.83 -18.91
N ALA A 144 -4.13 -8.40 -18.74
CA ALA A 144 -5.11 -8.52 -19.82
C ALA A 144 -5.84 -7.18 -20.06
N TYR A 145 -6.14 -6.88 -21.34
CA TYR A 145 -7.00 -5.75 -21.72
C TYR A 145 -8.45 -6.09 -21.43
N PHE A 146 -8.91 -5.79 -20.20
CA PHE A 146 -10.25 -6.16 -19.72
C PHE A 146 -11.40 -5.62 -20.58
N GLU A 147 -11.19 -4.56 -21.38
CA GLU A 147 -12.20 -3.99 -22.27
C GLU A 147 -12.38 -4.79 -23.57
N CYS A 148 -11.38 -5.59 -23.95
CA CYS A 148 -11.37 -6.34 -25.22
C CYS A 148 -11.51 -7.85 -25.02
N VAL A 149 -11.54 -8.32 -23.78
CA VAL A 149 -11.55 -9.74 -23.42
C VAL A 149 -12.89 -10.09 -22.80
N ASP A 150 -13.43 -11.25 -23.14
CA ASP A 150 -14.69 -11.72 -22.59
C ASP A 150 -14.56 -12.04 -21.08
N GLU A 151 -15.66 -11.92 -20.34
CA GLU A 151 -15.68 -12.14 -18.90
C GLU A 151 -15.30 -13.58 -18.54
N ALA A 152 -15.66 -14.55 -19.38
CA ALA A 152 -15.30 -15.96 -19.21
C ALA A 152 -13.78 -16.19 -19.27
N ASP A 153 -13.10 -15.52 -20.19
CA ASP A 153 -11.64 -15.62 -20.36
C ASP A 153 -10.91 -14.95 -19.19
N LEU A 154 -11.41 -13.81 -18.71
CA LEU A 154 -10.88 -13.14 -17.51
C LEU A 154 -11.03 -14.02 -16.25
N ALA A 155 -12.16 -14.71 -16.10
CA ALA A 155 -12.38 -15.66 -15.02
C ALA A 155 -11.42 -16.84 -15.10
N LEU A 156 -11.21 -17.41 -16.30
CA LEU A 156 -10.25 -18.49 -16.53
C LEU A 156 -8.82 -18.07 -16.14
N LEU A 157 -8.37 -16.89 -16.56
CA LEU A 157 -7.04 -16.35 -16.22
C LEU A 157 -6.89 -16.19 -14.70
N THR A 158 -7.93 -15.71 -14.04
CA THR A 158 -7.96 -15.54 -12.59
C THR A 158 -7.83 -16.88 -11.87
N ASP A 159 -8.54 -17.92 -12.34
CA ASP A 159 -8.48 -19.27 -11.78
C ASP A 159 -7.12 -19.94 -12.01
N GLN A 160 -6.50 -19.71 -13.17
CA GLN A 160 -5.14 -20.18 -13.46
C GLN A 160 -4.12 -19.55 -12.51
N LEU A 161 -4.17 -18.23 -12.32
CA LEU A 161 -3.29 -17.52 -11.38
C LEU A 161 -3.48 -18.03 -9.94
N ASN A 162 -4.73 -18.17 -9.49
CA ASN A 162 -5.04 -18.69 -8.17
C ASN A 162 -4.54 -20.13 -7.99
N THR A 163 -4.63 -20.96 -9.03
CA THR A 163 -4.12 -22.35 -9.00
C THR A 163 -2.60 -22.38 -8.93
N LEU A 164 -1.91 -21.50 -9.66
CA LEU A 164 -0.47 -21.32 -9.55
C LEU A 164 -0.07 -20.95 -8.12
N ILE A 165 -0.72 -19.95 -7.51
CA ILE A 165 -0.41 -19.55 -6.13
C ILE A 165 -0.65 -20.71 -5.15
N ARG A 166 -1.77 -21.44 -5.29
CA ARG A 166 -2.07 -22.63 -4.48
C ARG A 166 -1.03 -23.74 -4.61
N SER A 167 -0.37 -23.87 -5.77
CA SER A 167 0.67 -24.90 -5.98
C SER A 167 1.95 -24.69 -5.13
N PHE A 168 2.10 -23.50 -4.54
CA PHE A 168 3.18 -23.17 -3.61
C PHE A 168 2.76 -23.27 -2.14
N ASP A 169 1.54 -23.75 -1.85
CA ASP A 169 1.11 -23.95 -0.47
C ASP A 169 2.06 -24.90 0.28
N GLY A 170 2.37 -24.56 1.53
CA GLY A 170 3.35 -25.27 2.36
C GLY A 170 4.82 -25.03 2.01
N LYS A 171 5.14 -24.32 0.92
CA LYS A 171 6.53 -23.91 0.60
C LYS A 171 6.89 -22.59 1.29
N PRO A 172 8.17 -22.32 1.58
CA PRO A 172 8.62 -21.05 2.15
C PRO A 172 8.71 -19.95 1.08
N VAL A 173 7.62 -19.74 0.35
CA VAL A 173 7.51 -18.76 -0.75
C VAL A 173 6.28 -17.91 -0.50
N THR A 174 6.39 -16.59 -0.69
CA THR A 174 5.29 -15.65 -0.52
C THR A 174 5.15 -14.80 -1.77
N PHE A 175 3.93 -14.56 -2.23
CA PHE A 175 3.67 -13.71 -3.38
C PHE A 175 3.05 -12.38 -2.94
N TYR A 176 3.56 -11.26 -3.46
CA TYR A 176 2.98 -9.93 -3.32
C TYR A 176 2.67 -9.35 -4.69
N THR A 177 1.44 -8.86 -4.88
CA THR A 177 1.03 -8.18 -6.10
C THR A 177 0.95 -6.69 -5.84
N HIS A 178 1.68 -5.90 -6.61
CA HIS A 178 1.64 -4.45 -6.54
C HIS A 178 0.98 -3.91 -7.80
N ARG A 179 -0.03 -3.05 -7.61
CA ARG A 179 -0.66 -2.31 -8.71
C ARG A 179 -0.36 -0.83 -8.53
N ILE A 180 0.42 -0.28 -9.43
CA ILE A 180 0.84 1.12 -9.40
C ILE A 180 0.15 1.86 -10.53
N ARG A 181 -0.60 2.90 -10.19
CA ARG A 181 -1.21 3.80 -11.18
C ARG A 181 -0.21 4.91 -11.49
N VAL A 182 0.34 4.90 -12.69
CA VAL A 182 1.36 5.85 -13.14
C VAL A 182 0.76 6.77 -14.19
N ARG A 183 1.11 8.06 -14.15
CA ARG A 183 0.75 8.99 -15.22
C ARG A 183 1.48 8.57 -16.50
N LYS A 184 0.73 8.40 -17.58
CA LYS A 184 1.25 8.07 -18.89
C LYS A 184 1.19 9.31 -19.77
N GLU A 185 2.34 9.73 -20.27
CA GLU A 185 2.39 10.75 -21.31
C GLU A 185 2.27 10.06 -22.67
N VAL A 186 1.27 10.47 -23.44
CA VAL A 186 1.09 10.02 -24.82
C VAL A 186 2.04 10.84 -25.69
N ARG A 187 3.07 10.20 -26.25
CA ARG A 187 3.97 10.87 -27.19
C ARG A 187 3.24 11.01 -28.53
N PRO A 188 3.12 12.23 -29.08
CA PRO A 188 2.32 12.47 -30.28
C PRO A 188 3.03 12.13 -31.59
N VAL A 189 4.18 11.46 -31.54
CA VAL A 189 4.99 11.23 -32.74
C VAL A 189 4.74 9.81 -33.24
N PHE A 190 3.94 9.69 -34.29
CA PHE A 190 3.79 8.47 -35.05
C PHE A 190 4.46 8.63 -36.41
N ASP A 191 5.41 7.74 -36.70
CA ASP A 191 6.11 7.71 -37.99
C ASP A 191 5.85 6.39 -38.72
N SER A 192 5.29 6.51 -39.92
CA SER A 192 5.09 5.43 -40.87
C SER A 192 5.48 5.88 -42.26
N LYS A 193 5.71 4.91 -43.16
CA LYS A 193 6.05 5.18 -44.56
C LYS A 193 4.91 5.83 -45.36
N ILE A 194 3.69 5.87 -44.83
CA ILE A 194 2.49 6.34 -45.54
C ILE A 194 2.08 7.71 -44.98
N PRO A 195 2.18 8.80 -45.77
CA PRO A 195 1.90 10.16 -45.29
C PRO A 195 0.49 10.36 -44.73
N PHE A 196 -0.51 9.66 -45.28
CA PHE A 196 -1.89 9.74 -44.79
C PHE A 196 -2.02 9.21 -43.35
N VAL A 197 -1.39 8.08 -43.05
CA VAL A 197 -1.46 7.46 -41.72
C VAL A 197 -0.78 8.36 -40.69
N ASN A 198 0.35 8.98 -41.05
CA ASN A 198 1.03 9.93 -40.17
C ASN A 198 0.12 11.12 -39.82
N ARG A 199 -0.59 11.67 -40.80
CA ARG A 199 -1.54 12.76 -40.54
C ARG A 199 -2.63 12.33 -39.56
N VAL A 200 -3.34 11.25 -39.87
CA VAL A 200 -4.47 10.78 -39.04
C VAL A 200 -4.02 10.42 -37.62
N MET A 201 -2.89 9.71 -37.49
CA MET A 201 -2.39 9.29 -36.19
C MET A 201 -1.85 10.46 -35.38
N ASN A 202 -1.15 11.41 -36.00
CA ASN A 202 -0.66 12.59 -35.29
C ASN A 202 -1.84 13.47 -34.81
N ASP A 203 -2.86 13.70 -35.65
CA ASP A 203 -4.07 14.43 -35.25
C ASP A 203 -4.77 13.73 -34.07
N TYR A 204 -4.85 12.38 -34.11
CA TYR A 204 -5.40 11.58 -33.02
C TYR A 204 -4.57 11.70 -31.74
N TYR A 205 -3.25 11.52 -31.79
CA TYR A 205 -2.40 11.61 -30.60
C TYR A 205 -2.30 13.03 -30.05
N GLU A 206 -2.37 14.06 -30.88
CA GLU A 206 -2.50 15.45 -30.43
C GLU A 206 -3.79 15.65 -29.63
N SER A 207 -4.91 15.07 -30.08
CA SER A 207 -6.17 15.13 -29.30
C SER A 207 -6.06 14.43 -27.94
N LEU A 208 -5.24 13.37 -27.85
CA LEU A 208 -4.94 12.66 -26.61
C LEU A 208 -3.84 13.34 -25.78
N SER A 209 -3.19 14.39 -26.26
CA SER A 209 -2.12 15.05 -25.50
C SER A 209 -2.67 16.03 -24.43
N ALA A 210 -3.94 16.44 -24.56
CA ALA A 210 -4.56 17.44 -23.70
C ALA A 210 -5.03 16.90 -22.34
N ALA A 211 -5.32 15.59 -22.24
CA ALA A 211 -5.82 14.97 -21.01
C ALA A 211 -4.72 14.19 -20.28
N GLU A 212 -4.80 14.12 -18.96
CA GLU A 212 -3.87 13.30 -18.16
C GLU A 212 -4.29 11.83 -18.22
N TYR A 213 -3.50 11.01 -18.92
CA TYR A 213 -3.71 9.57 -18.96
C TYR A 213 -3.00 8.88 -17.80
N PHE A 214 -3.58 7.77 -17.36
CA PHE A 214 -3.01 6.92 -16.33
C PHE A 214 -2.98 5.48 -16.82
N GLU A 215 -1.87 4.81 -16.59
CA GLU A 215 -1.73 3.37 -16.81
C GLU A 215 -1.55 2.64 -15.48
N ASN A 216 -2.09 1.44 -15.39
CA ASN A 216 -1.86 0.55 -14.25
C ASN A 216 -0.73 -0.40 -14.59
N LYS A 217 0.42 -0.25 -13.93
CA LYS A 217 1.52 -1.20 -13.98
C LYS A 217 1.33 -2.26 -12.91
N LEU A 218 1.48 -3.52 -13.29
CA LEU A 218 1.38 -4.67 -12.39
C LEU A 218 2.77 -5.20 -12.10
N TYR A 219 3.06 -5.42 -10.84
CA TYR A 219 4.29 -6.05 -10.38
C TYR A 219 3.96 -7.25 -9.50
N LEU A 220 4.72 -8.32 -9.66
CA LEU A 220 4.69 -9.48 -8.79
C LEU A 220 6.03 -9.58 -8.09
N THR A 221 6.01 -9.64 -6.78
CA THR A 221 7.18 -9.87 -5.94
C THR A 221 7.07 -11.24 -5.29
N VAL A 222 8.17 -12.00 -5.29
CA VAL A 222 8.29 -13.32 -4.67
C VAL A 222 9.42 -13.28 -3.65
#